data_AF-F5S8U6-F1
#
_entry.id   AF-F5S8U6-F1
#
_cell.length_a   1.000
_cell.length_b   1.000
_cell.length_c   1.000
_cell.angle_alpha   90.00
_cell.angle_beta   90.00
_cell.angle_gamma   90.00
#
_symmetry.space_group_name_H-M   'P 1'
#
loop_
_entity.id
_entity.type
_entity.pdbx_description
1 polymer ?
#
loop_
_entity_poly.entity_id
_entity_poly.type
_entity_poly.pdbx_seq_one_letter_code
_entity_poly.pdbx_strand_id
1 'polypeptide(L)'
;MLPAVAQTAEWAAACGLDAEQARSIAHNILMDPVDWMAECRSMATLGVRRILEIGPSGGVAMLTQAVLDGEEIEVLDVSGAEGKAALFGR
;
A
#
# COMPACT_ATOMS: atom_id res chain seq x y z
N MET A 1 13.81 -4.93 16.36
CA MET A 1 13.78 -4.84 14.88
C MET A 1 14.90 -3.96 14.29
N LEU A 2 15.49 -3.01 15.02
CA LEU A 2 16.62 -2.20 14.51
C LEU A 2 17.78 -3.00 13.86
N PRO A 3 18.25 -4.13 14.44
CA PRO A 3 19.26 -4.95 13.75
C PRO A 3 18.80 -5.51 12.39
N ALA A 4 17.50 -5.79 12.24
CA ALA A 4 16.95 -6.26 10.97
C ALA A 4 16.92 -5.15 9.91
N VAL A 5 16.71 -3.88 10.31
CA VAL A 5 16.82 -2.72 9.40
C VAL A 5 18.24 -2.59 8.84
N ALA A 6 19.25 -2.71 9.71
CA ALA A 6 20.65 -2.71 9.28
C ALA A 6 20.96 -3.89 8.34
N GLN A 7 20.48 -5.08 8.69
CA GLN A 7 20.68 -6.29 7.87
C GLN A 7 20.08 -6.16 6.46
N THR A 8 18.90 -5.55 6.32
CA THR A 8 18.28 -5.32 5.01
C THR A 8 19.14 -4.39 4.14
N ALA A 9 19.72 -3.34 4.73
CA ALA A 9 20.61 -2.43 4.00
C ALA A 9 21.91 -3.11 3.54
N GLU A 10 22.49 -3.98 4.38
CA GLU A 10 23.66 -4.79 4.02
C GLU A 10 23.37 -5.74 2.85
N TRP A 11 22.22 -6.42 2.87
CA TRP A 11 21.81 -7.29 1.77
C TRP A 11 21.51 -6.53 0.48
N ALA A 12 20.87 -5.35 0.59
CA ALA A 12 20.64 -4.49 -0.56
C ALA A 12 21.97 -4.09 -1.22
N ALA A 13 22.97 -3.67 -0.43
CA ALA A 13 24.31 -3.36 -0.93
C ALA A 13 24.98 -4.57 -1.61
N ALA A 14 24.90 -5.76 -1.00
CA ALA A 14 25.44 -6.99 -1.58
C ALA A 14 24.79 -7.37 -2.92
N CYS A 15 23.52 -7.00 -3.13
CA CYS A 15 22.79 -7.20 -4.38
C CYS A 15 22.96 -6.05 -5.39
N GLY A 16 23.71 -5.00 -5.06
CA GLY A 16 23.87 -3.81 -5.91
C GLY A 16 22.64 -2.89 -5.96
N LEU A 17 21.78 -2.95 -4.95
CA LEU A 17 20.63 -2.06 -4.76
C LEU A 17 21.02 -0.84 -3.90
N ASP A 18 20.20 0.21 -3.92
CA ASP A 18 20.37 1.37 -3.06
C ASP A 18 20.16 0.99 -1.58
N ALA A 19 21.26 0.95 -0.83
CA ALA A 19 21.27 0.55 0.56
C ALA A 19 20.51 1.54 1.47
N GLU A 20 20.55 2.83 1.16
CA GLU A 20 19.90 3.86 1.96
C GLU A 20 18.38 3.85 1.73
N GLN A 21 17.96 3.67 0.48
CA GLN A 21 16.54 3.45 0.17
C GLN A 21 16.02 2.17 0.86
N ALA A 22 16.77 1.07 0.78
CA ALA A 22 16.41 -0.19 1.45
C ALA A 22 16.31 -0.02 2.97
N ARG A 23 17.25 0.73 3.58
CA ARG A 23 17.22 1.06 5.00
C ARG A 23 15.96 1.85 5.37
N SER A 24 15.59 2.86 4.57
CA SER A 24 14.39 3.67 4.80
C SER A 24 13.12 2.82 4.72
N ILE A 25 12.99 1.97 3.70
CA ILE A 25 11.83 1.08 3.54
C ILE A 25 11.74 0.09 4.70
N ALA A 26 12.87 -0.53 5.08
CA ALA A 26 12.90 -1.47 6.19
C ALA A 26 12.57 -0.80 7.52
N HIS A 27 12.99 0.45 7.74
CA HIS A 27 12.58 1.22 8.92
C HIS A 27 11.07 1.41 8.94
N ASN A 28 10.49 1.92 7.84
CA ASN A 28 9.05 2.16 7.73
C ASN A 28 8.23 0.88 7.97
N ILE A 29 8.68 -0.28 7.50
CA ILE A 29 7.96 -1.55 7.64
C ILE A 29 8.15 -2.18 9.03
N LEU A 30 9.36 -2.11 9.59
CA LEU A 30 9.72 -2.89 10.78
C LEU A 30 9.67 -2.09 12.09
N MET A 31 9.64 -0.76 12.01
CA MET A 31 9.71 0.14 13.16
C MET A 31 8.50 1.07 13.25
N ASP A 32 8.06 1.63 12.13
CA ASP A 32 7.05 2.69 12.15
C ASP A 32 5.62 2.11 12.12
N PRO A 33 4.74 2.51 13.04
CA PRO A 33 3.35 2.10 13.00
C PRO A 33 2.60 2.79 11.84
N VAL A 34 1.68 2.07 11.22
CA VAL A 34 0.81 2.60 10.16
C VAL A 34 -0.55 2.99 10.75
N ASP A 35 -0.92 4.26 10.62
CA ASP A 35 -2.30 4.73 10.86
C ASP A 35 -3.08 4.69 9.55
N TRP A 36 -3.62 3.50 9.25
CA TRP A 36 -4.36 3.27 8.01
C TRP A 36 -5.62 4.14 7.89
N MET A 37 -6.26 4.47 9.02
CA MET A 37 -7.46 5.29 9.01
C MET A 37 -7.16 6.73 8.60
N ALA A 38 -6.12 7.32 9.19
CA ALA A 38 -5.69 8.67 8.83
C ALA A 38 -5.26 8.74 7.36
N GLU A 39 -4.52 7.73 6.89
CA GLU A 39 -4.03 7.67 5.51
C GLU A 39 -5.18 7.56 4.50
N CYS A 40 -6.14 6.64 4.71
CA CYS A 40 -7.32 6.55 3.85
C CYS A 40 -8.15 7.84 3.86
N ARG A 41 -8.42 8.44 5.03
CA ARG A 41 -9.19 9.70 5.10
C ARG A 41 -8.47 10.86 4.42
N SER A 42 -7.14 10.87 4.40
CA SER A 42 -6.38 11.87 3.63
C SER A 42 -6.62 11.77 2.12
N MET A 43 -6.96 10.59 1.59
CA MET A 43 -7.27 10.43 0.17
C MET A 43 -8.56 11.17 -0.23
N ALA A 44 -9.56 11.21 0.67
CA ALA A 44 -10.77 11.99 0.47
C ALA A 44 -10.48 13.50 0.39
N THR A 45 -9.61 14.01 1.28
CA THR A 45 -9.23 15.44 1.25
C THR A 45 -8.41 15.82 0.01
N LEU A 46 -7.71 14.86 -0.59
CA LEU A 46 -6.98 15.01 -1.85
C LEU A 46 -7.87 14.91 -3.10
N GLY A 47 -9.17 14.63 -2.95
CA GLY A 47 -10.10 14.50 -4.07
C GLY A 47 -9.88 13.24 -4.90
N VAL A 48 -9.29 12.19 -4.31
CA VAL A 48 -9.22 10.86 -4.93
C VAL A 48 -10.64 10.37 -5.17
N ARG A 49 -10.89 9.72 -6.32
CA ARG A 49 -12.20 9.13 -6.65
C ARG A 49 -12.19 7.61 -6.77
N ARG A 50 -11.01 7.03 -6.97
CA ARG A 50 -10.83 5.60 -7.10
C ARG A 50 -9.49 5.18 -6.54
N ILE A 51 -9.49 4.12 -5.75
CA ILE A 51 -8.31 3.41 -5.27
C ILE A 51 -8.24 2.07 -6.00
N LEU A 52 -7.07 1.74 -6.55
CA LEU A 52 -6.83 0.45 -7.17
C LEU A 52 -6.05 -0.43 -6.18
N GLU A 53 -6.70 -1.46 -5.65
CA GLU A 53 -6.07 -2.42 -4.77
C GLU A 53 -5.41 -3.52 -5.60
N ILE A 54 -4.08 -3.64 -5.49
CA ILE A 54 -3.27 -4.57 -6.27
C ILE A 54 -2.69 -5.71 -5.42
N GLY A 55 -2.96 -5.72 -4.12
CA GLY A 55 -2.52 -6.75 -3.21
C GLY A 55 -3.12 -8.13 -3.53
N PRO A 56 -2.50 -9.20 -3.02
CA PRO A 56 -2.96 -10.56 -3.29
C PRO A 56 -4.40 -10.74 -2.80
N SER A 57 -5.27 -11.25 -3.68
CA SER A 57 -6.67 -11.60 -3.39
C SER A 57 -7.50 -10.47 -2.76
N GLY A 58 -7.23 -9.21 -3.14
CA GLY A 58 -7.95 -8.05 -2.61
C GLY A 58 -7.73 -7.80 -1.11
N GLY A 59 -6.58 -8.22 -0.58
CA GLY A 59 -6.34 -8.43 0.86
C GLY A 59 -6.75 -7.29 1.80
N VAL A 60 -6.64 -6.03 1.37
CA VAL A 60 -7.07 -4.87 2.19
C VAL A 60 -8.23 -4.08 1.57
N ALA A 61 -8.76 -4.50 0.42
CA ALA A 61 -9.81 -3.76 -0.29
C ALA A 61 -11.05 -3.53 0.59
N MET A 62 -11.53 -4.59 1.25
CA MET A 62 -12.69 -4.54 2.14
C MET A 62 -12.45 -3.62 3.35
N LEU A 63 -11.25 -3.66 3.94
CA LEU A 63 -10.90 -2.81 5.08
C LEU A 63 -10.84 -1.34 4.67
N THR A 64 -10.18 -1.04 3.56
CA THR A 64 -10.07 0.31 3.01
C THR A 64 -11.44 0.87 2.65
N GLN A 65 -12.31 0.07 2.02
CA GLN A 65 -13.67 0.50 1.69
C GLN A 65 -14.51 0.81 2.94
N ALA A 66 -14.35 0.03 4.02
CA ALA A 66 -15.05 0.28 5.27
C ALA A 66 -14.60 1.59 5.97
N VAL A 67 -13.32 1.95 5.87
CA VAL A 67 -12.81 3.23 6.42
C VAL A 67 -13.37 4.43 5.65
N LEU A 68 -13.56 4.25 4.33
CA LEU A 68 -14.03 5.27 3.39
C LEU A 68 -15.56 5.29 3.23
N ASP A 69 -16.30 4.57 4.07
CA ASP A 69 -17.76 4.58 3.97
C ASP A 69 -18.33 6.00 4.14
N GLY A 70 -19.19 6.40 3.20
CA GLY A 70 -19.71 7.77 3.08
C GLY A 70 -18.83 8.74 2.28
N GLU A 71 -17.61 8.38 1.91
CA GLU A 71 -16.79 9.13 0.95
C GLU A 71 -17.15 8.72 -0.48
N GLU A 72 -17.07 9.65 -1.45
CA GLU A 72 -17.27 9.34 -2.88
C GLU A 72 -16.03 8.67 -3.50
N ILE A 73 -15.47 7.66 -2.83
CA ILE A 73 -14.30 6.90 -3.26
C ILE A 73 -14.65 5.44 -3.47
N GLU A 74 -14.41 4.96 -4.68
CA GLU A 74 -14.52 3.54 -5.04
C GLU A 74 -13.18 2.82 -4.78
N VAL A 75 -13.21 1.73 -4.01
CA VAL A 75 -12.06 0.81 -3.91
C VAL A 75 -12.28 -0.36 -4.87
N LEU A 76 -11.40 -0.49 -5.86
CA LEU A 76 -11.46 -1.55 -6.86
C LEU A 76 -10.29 -2.53 -6.66
N ASP A 77 -10.58 -3.77 -6.25
CA ASP A 77 -9.61 -4.86 -6.30
C ASP A 77 -9.35 -5.24 -7.75
N VAL A 78 -8.13 -5.02 -8.23
CA VAL A 78 -7.68 -5.33 -9.59
C VAL A 78 -6.69 -6.49 -9.65
N SER A 79 -6.55 -7.25 -8.56
CA SER A 79 -5.70 -8.45 -8.51
C SER A 79 -6.27 -9.58 -9.38
N GLY A 80 -7.60 -9.69 -9.44
CA GLY A 80 -8.36 -10.70 -10.19
C GLY A 80 -8.84 -10.28 -11.58
N ALA A 81 -9.44 -11.23 -12.31
CA ALA A 81 -9.98 -11.00 -13.65
C ALA A 81 -11.19 -10.05 -13.63
N GLU A 82 -12.05 -10.15 -12.61
CA GLU A 82 -13.25 -9.32 -12.47
C GLU A 82 -12.90 -7.84 -12.31
N GLY A 83 -11.96 -7.51 -11.41
CA GLY A 83 -11.45 -6.16 -11.24
C GLY A 83 -10.82 -5.56 -12.49
N LYS A 84 -10.03 -6.37 -13.21
CA LYS A 84 -9.44 -5.96 -14.50
C LYS A 84 -10.53 -5.71 -15.54
N ALA A 85 -11.58 -6.52 -15.59
CA ALA A 85 -12.73 -6.28 -16.47
C ALA A 85 -13.48 -5.00 -16.10
N ALA A 86 -13.67 -4.70 -14.81
CA ALA A 86 -14.26 -3.43 -14.38
C ALA A 86 -13.38 -2.21 -14.71
N LEU A 87 -12.05 -2.37 -14.68
CA LEU A 87 -11.11 -1.29 -15.01
C LEU A 87 -11.02 -1.01 -16.52
N PHE A 88 -10.94 -2.06 -17.34
CA PHE A 88 -10.64 -1.96 -18.78
C PHE A 88 -11.84 -2.24 -19.69
N GLY A 89 -12.93 -2.80 -19.16
CA GLY A 89 -14.12 -3.16 -19.91
C GLY A 89 -14.90 -1.93 -20.36
N ARG A 90 -14.48 -1.38 -21.50
CA ARG A 90 -15.29 -0.60 -22.44
C ARG A 90 -15.09 -1.15 -23.84
#